data_AF-A0A2E0WD35-F1
#
_entry.id   AF-A0A2E0WD35-F1
#
_cell.length_a   1.000
_cell.length_b   1.000
_cell.length_c   1.000
_cell.angle_alpha   90.00
_cell.angle_beta   90.00
_cell.angle_gamma   90.00
#
_symmetry.space_group_name_H-M   'P 1'
#
loop_
_entity.id
_entity.type
_entity.pdbx_description
1 polymer ?
#
loop_
_entity_poly.entity_id
_entity_poly.type
_entity_poly.pdbx_seq_one_letter_code
_entity_poly.pdbx_strand_id
1 'polypeptide(L)'
;MANQAESGELPQGADPVAANEDSVTRVAPSMSSVPTTRNVFMAGWVTGLTAAIVCLVIRLVATLFGVDFAVQQPFRGAEVGQLEEVPWAATFVLPLIAGIAGAAVAAIFLNVKGCRHWVFWLGTLALLLSLASPLTQPDSVPWSTRIWLAVMHVVTWVIVVPQVARVVGDSDPRVTAGYRED
;
A
#
# COMPACT_ATOMS: atom_id res chain seq x y z
N MET A 1 30.14 5.81 -25.35
CA MET A 1 29.22 4.98 -24.55
C MET A 1 27.88 5.70 -24.53
N ALA A 2 27.08 5.46 -25.57
CA ALA A 2 25.83 6.18 -25.83
C ALA A 2 24.64 5.24 -25.59
N ASN A 3 23.56 5.82 -25.08
CA ASN A 3 22.24 5.27 -24.80
C ASN A 3 21.79 4.19 -25.82
N GLN A 4 21.62 2.96 -25.34
CA GLN A 4 20.83 1.91 -26.01
C GLN A 4 19.44 1.72 -25.36
N ALA A 5 18.98 2.68 -24.56
CA ALA A 5 17.72 2.57 -23.82
C ALA A 5 16.50 3.19 -24.55
N GLU A 6 16.61 3.60 -25.81
CA GLU A 6 15.54 4.33 -26.54
C GLU A 6 14.91 3.60 -27.74
N SER A 7 15.39 2.43 -28.17
CA SER A 7 14.66 1.66 -29.19
C SER A 7 13.63 0.78 -28.49
N GLY A 8 12.34 1.13 -28.59
CA GLY A 8 11.22 0.29 -28.19
C GLY A 8 11.05 -0.99 -29.01
N GLU A 9 12.13 -1.54 -29.54
CA GLU A 9 12.15 -2.79 -30.30
C GLU A 9 12.55 -3.95 -29.39
N LEU A 10 11.83 -5.06 -29.54
CA LEU A 10 12.14 -6.34 -28.90
C LEU A 10 13.57 -6.79 -29.28
N PRO A 11 14.34 -7.37 -28.34
CA PRO A 11 15.63 -7.98 -28.68
C PRO A 11 15.46 -9.03 -29.79
N GLN A 12 16.40 -9.07 -30.74
CA GLN A 12 16.36 -10.00 -31.87
C GLN A 12 16.37 -11.45 -31.36
N GLY A 13 15.24 -12.14 -31.53
CA GLY A 13 15.08 -13.55 -31.13
C GLY A 13 14.07 -13.78 -30.00
N ALA A 14 13.61 -12.72 -29.31
CA ALA A 14 12.56 -12.85 -28.33
C ALA A 14 11.23 -13.21 -29.00
N ASP A 15 10.62 -14.34 -28.60
CA ASP A 15 9.25 -14.68 -28.99
C ASP A 15 8.26 -14.06 -27.98
N PRO A 16 7.63 -12.91 -28.28
CA PRO A 16 6.67 -12.27 -27.39
C PRO A 16 5.41 -13.13 -27.15
N VAL A 17 5.21 -14.17 -27.98
CA VAL A 17 4.10 -15.12 -27.89
C VAL A 17 4.37 -16.21 -26.86
N ALA A 18 5.59 -16.75 -26.80
CA ALA A 18 5.97 -17.83 -25.89
C ALA A 18 5.82 -17.45 -24.39
N ALA A 19 6.13 -16.21 -24.02
CA ALA A 19 5.96 -15.73 -22.65
C ALA A 19 4.51 -15.34 -22.28
N ASN A 20 3.61 -15.33 -23.27
CA ASN A 20 2.20 -14.95 -23.13
C ASN A 20 1.28 -16.04 -23.66
N GLU A 21 1.71 -17.31 -23.73
CA GLU A 21 0.89 -18.41 -24.22
C GLU A 21 -0.43 -18.55 -23.45
N ASP A 22 -0.41 -18.20 -22.16
CA ASP A 22 -1.56 -18.20 -21.26
C ASP A 22 -2.38 -16.89 -21.28
N SER A 23 -1.94 -15.87 -22.02
CA SER A 23 -2.60 -14.56 -22.10
C SER A 23 -3.64 -14.52 -23.22
N VAL A 24 -4.83 -13.98 -22.93
CA VAL A 24 -5.91 -13.76 -23.90
C VAL A 24 -5.46 -12.86 -25.06
N THR A 25 -4.57 -11.92 -24.78
CA THR A 25 -3.87 -11.12 -25.78
C THR A 25 -2.41 -11.53 -25.82
N ARG A 26 -2.00 -12.25 -26.87
CA ARG A 26 -0.61 -12.68 -27.15
C ARG A 26 0.32 -11.52 -27.56
N VAL A 27 0.13 -10.36 -26.96
CA VAL A 27 0.95 -9.17 -27.21
C VAL A 27 1.60 -8.81 -25.89
N ALA A 28 2.92 -8.86 -25.85
CA ALA A 28 3.68 -8.53 -24.67
C ALA A 28 3.51 -7.03 -24.33
N PRO A 29 3.40 -6.63 -23.04
CA PRO A 29 3.29 -5.23 -22.66
C PRO A 29 4.53 -4.45 -23.12
N SER A 30 4.39 -3.26 -23.70
CA SER A 30 5.55 -2.48 -24.16
C SER A 30 6.55 -2.22 -23.03
N MET A 31 7.87 -2.20 -23.28
CA MET A 31 8.87 -1.92 -22.23
C MET A 31 8.65 -0.56 -21.52
N SER A 32 7.99 0.40 -22.18
CA SER A 32 7.57 1.68 -21.58
C SER A 32 6.53 1.55 -20.46
N SER A 33 5.84 0.40 -20.36
CA SER A 33 4.85 0.12 -19.32
C SER A 33 5.45 -0.55 -18.08
N VAL A 34 6.76 -0.83 -18.06
CA VAL A 34 7.42 -1.36 -16.87
C VAL A 34 7.45 -0.27 -15.79
N PRO A 35 6.92 -0.52 -14.58
CA PRO A 35 6.86 0.49 -13.54
C PRO A 35 8.24 0.90 -13.05
N THR A 36 8.44 2.21 -12.95
CA THR A 36 9.62 2.79 -12.30
C THR A 36 9.36 3.05 -10.82
N THR A 37 10.42 3.27 -10.04
CA THR A 37 10.33 3.73 -8.64
C THR A 37 9.41 4.94 -8.48
N ARG A 38 9.46 5.89 -9.43
CA ARG A 38 8.58 7.07 -9.45
C ARG A 38 7.10 6.67 -9.52
N ASN A 39 6.75 5.68 -10.33
CA ASN A 39 5.37 5.21 -10.47
C ASN A 39 4.86 4.59 -9.17
N VAL A 40 5.71 3.82 -8.47
CA VAL A 40 5.38 3.21 -7.16
C VAL A 40 5.15 4.28 -6.10
N PHE A 41 6.02 5.29 -6.00
CA PHE A 41 5.83 6.41 -5.07
C PHE A 41 4.61 7.25 -5.39
N MET A 42 4.33 7.52 -6.68
CA MET A 42 3.11 8.21 -7.09
C MET A 42 1.86 7.42 -6.69
N ALA A 43 1.86 6.09 -6.90
CA ALA A 43 0.78 5.22 -6.46
C ALA A 43 0.60 5.32 -4.94
N GLY A 44 1.67 5.14 -4.15
CA GLY A 44 1.64 5.26 -2.69
C GLY A 44 1.14 6.60 -2.19
N TRP A 45 1.58 7.70 -2.82
CA TRP A 45 1.12 9.06 -2.49
C TRP A 45 -0.38 9.24 -2.76
N VAL A 46 -0.85 8.88 -3.95
CA VAL A 46 -2.26 9.04 -4.35
C VAL A 46 -3.16 8.15 -3.49
N THR A 47 -2.79 6.90 -3.27
CA THR A 47 -3.58 5.98 -2.43
C THR A 47 -3.52 6.37 -0.96
N GLY A 48 -2.36 6.84 -0.48
CA GLY A 48 -2.19 7.33 0.89
C GLY A 48 -3.02 8.58 1.17
N LEU A 49 -3.03 9.54 0.23
CA LEU A 49 -3.88 10.73 0.31
C LEU A 49 -5.36 10.37 0.26
N THR A 50 -5.74 9.45 -0.62
CA THR A 50 -7.13 8.96 -0.70
C THR A 50 -7.54 8.30 0.61
N ALA A 51 -6.71 7.42 1.18
CA ALA A 51 -6.95 6.80 2.47
C ALA A 51 -7.04 7.83 3.61
N ALA A 52 -6.17 8.83 3.62
CA ALA A 52 -6.18 9.92 4.60
C ALA A 52 -7.49 10.71 4.58
N ILE A 53 -7.99 11.06 3.39
CA ILE A 53 -9.27 11.74 3.22
C ILE A 53 -10.42 10.85 3.68
N VAL A 54 -10.44 9.58 3.28
CA VAL A 54 -11.48 8.63 3.69
C VAL A 54 -11.48 8.43 5.20
N CYS A 55 -10.32 8.32 5.85
CA CYS A 55 -10.20 8.20 7.30
C CYS A 55 -10.71 9.46 8.02
N LEU A 56 -10.48 10.67 7.47
CA LEU A 56 -11.09 11.89 8.01
C LEU A 56 -12.62 11.88 7.91
N VAL A 57 -13.17 11.44 6.78
CA VAL A 57 -14.62 11.31 6.62
C VAL A 57 -15.18 10.29 7.61
N ILE A 58 -14.53 9.14 7.78
CA ILE A 58 -14.92 8.11 8.76
C ILE A 58 -14.89 8.70 10.17
N ARG A 59 -13.86 9.47 10.53
CA ARG A 59 -13.78 10.15 11.83
C ARG A 59 -14.95 11.08 12.02
N LEU A 60 -15.21 11.96 11.05
CA LEU A 60 -16.32 12.92 11.11
C LEU A 60 -17.65 12.20 11.35
N VAL A 61 -17.91 11.13 10.59
CA VAL A 61 -19.12 10.31 10.73
C VAL A 61 -19.20 9.72 12.14
N ALA A 62 -18.13 9.12 12.66
CA ALA A 62 -18.11 8.55 13.99
C ALA A 62 -18.32 9.60 15.10
N THR A 63 -17.75 10.81 14.94
CA THR A 63 -17.98 11.92 15.87
C THR A 63 -19.44 12.40 15.83
N LEU A 64 -20.10 12.39 14.67
CA LEU A 64 -21.54 12.67 14.58
C LEU A 64 -22.40 11.63 15.33
N PHE A 65 -21.88 10.43 15.53
CA PHE A 65 -22.50 9.38 16.37
C PHE A 65 -22.03 9.41 17.83
N GLY A 66 -21.31 10.46 18.27
CA GLY A 66 -20.88 10.63 19.65
C GLY A 66 -19.65 9.79 20.06
N VAL A 67 -18.77 9.47 19.11
CA VAL A 67 -17.50 8.77 19.38
C VAL A 67 -16.36 9.79 19.55
N ASP A 68 -15.78 9.81 20.75
CA ASP A 68 -14.79 10.82 21.16
C ASP A 68 -13.33 10.44 20.85
N PHE A 69 -13.08 9.26 20.27
CA PHE A 69 -11.74 8.77 19.89
C PHE A 69 -10.65 8.92 20.98
N ALA A 70 -11.03 8.77 22.25
CA ALA A 70 -10.11 8.74 23.38
C ALA A 70 -9.44 7.36 23.50
N VAL A 71 -8.11 7.32 23.49
CA VAL A 71 -7.31 6.08 23.59
C VAL A 71 -6.15 6.25 24.55
N GLN A 72 -5.63 5.15 25.06
CA GLN A 72 -4.35 5.18 25.74
C GLN A 72 -3.23 5.23 24.69
N GLN A 73 -2.38 6.26 24.75
CA GLN A 73 -1.26 6.44 23.83
C GLN A 73 0.06 6.03 24.49
N PRO A 74 0.48 4.75 24.38
CA PRO A 74 1.67 4.24 25.09
C PRO A 74 2.98 4.93 24.69
N PHE A 75 3.05 5.59 23.53
CA PHE A 75 4.28 6.16 22.98
C PHE A 75 4.39 7.69 23.09
N ARG A 76 3.38 8.38 23.63
CA ARG A 76 3.38 9.86 23.73
C ARG A 76 3.80 10.37 25.12
N GLY A 77 4.24 9.48 26.01
CA GLY A 77 4.56 9.84 27.39
C GLY A 77 3.33 10.06 28.28
N ALA A 78 2.16 9.63 27.81
CA ALA A 78 0.95 9.60 28.63
C ALA A 78 1.15 8.64 29.81
N GLU A 79 0.76 9.07 31.01
CA GLU A 79 0.77 8.20 32.17
C GLU A 79 -0.12 6.98 31.93
N VAL A 80 0.29 5.83 32.47
CA VAL A 80 -0.50 4.59 32.37
C VAL A 80 -1.87 4.83 33.00
N GLY A 81 -2.93 4.80 32.19
CA GLY A 81 -4.31 5.07 32.62
C GLY A 81 -4.91 6.36 32.09
N GLN A 82 -4.11 7.28 31.52
CA GLN A 82 -4.64 8.50 30.91
C GLN A 82 -5.15 8.24 29.50
N LEU A 83 -6.41 8.60 29.25
CA LEU A 83 -7.00 8.58 27.93
C LEU A 83 -6.78 9.94 27.25
N GLU A 84 -6.15 9.91 26.08
CA GLU A 84 -5.95 11.09 25.25
C GLU A 84 -6.76 10.98 23.97
N GLU A 85 -7.36 12.09 23.55
CA GLU A 85 -8.00 12.16 22.25
C GLU A 85 -6.98 11.96 21.12
N VAL A 86 -7.28 11.07 20.18
CA VAL A 86 -6.48 10.94 18.96
C VAL A 86 -6.61 12.26 18.18
N PRO A 87 -5.51 12.99 17.90
CA PRO A 87 -5.61 14.25 17.15
C PRO A 87 -6.14 14.01 15.74
N TRP A 88 -7.02 14.89 15.25
CA TRP A 88 -7.53 14.81 13.87
C TRP A 88 -6.41 14.80 12.84
N ALA A 89 -5.32 15.54 13.11
CA ALA A 89 -4.14 15.58 12.26
C ALA A 89 -3.46 14.20 12.16
N ALA A 90 -3.45 13.42 13.25
CA ALA A 90 -2.92 12.06 13.21
C ALA A 90 -3.77 11.14 12.33
N THR A 91 -5.10 11.30 12.35
CA THR A 91 -6.02 10.56 11.47
C THR A 91 -5.76 10.83 9.98
N PHE A 92 -5.29 12.03 9.63
CA PHE A 92 -4.92 12.38 8.25
C PHE A 92 -3.49 11.97 7.89
N VAL A 93 -2.52 12.27 8.76
CA VAL A 93 -1.10 12.10 8.46
C VAL A 93 -0.69 10.63 8.46
N LEU A 94 -1.25 9.80 9.35
CA LEU A 94 -0.83 8.39 9.47
C LEU A 94 -1.13 7.55 8.22
N PRO A 95 -2.34 7.61 7.60
CA PRO A 95 -2.57 6.90 6.34
C PRO A 95 -1.69 7.39 5.19
N LEU A 96 -1.35 8.69 5.16
CA LEU A 96 -0.45 9.26 4.17
C LEU A 96 0.98 8.69 4.34
N ILE A 97 1.50 8.68 5.56
CA ILE A 97 2.79 8.07 5.89
C ILE A 97 2.77 6.58 5.53
N ALA A 98 1.70 5.85 5.87
CA ALA A 98 1.57 4.43 5.55
C ALA A 98 1.61 4.18 4.03
N GLY A 99 0.97 5.02 3.22
CA GLY A 99 1.03 4.96 1.76
C GLY A 99 2.45 5.15 1.21
N ILE A 100 3.16 6.16 1.69
CA ILE A 100 4.53 6.47 1.25
C ILE A 100 5.52 5.39 1.72
N ALA A 101 5.45 5.00 2.99
CA ALA A 101 6.30 3.95 3.56
C ALA A 101 6.05 2.61 2.87
N GLY A 102 4.78 2.26 2.63
CA GLY A 102 4.40 1.07 1.87
C GLY A 102 4.97 1.08 0.46
N ALA A 103 4.92 2.21 -0.25
CA ALA A 103 5.56 2.36 -1.55
C ALA A 103 7.08 2.25 -1.49
N ALA A 104 7.73 2.83 -0.49
CA ALA A 104 9.18 2.73 -0.31
C ALA A 104 9.63 1.28 -0.11
N VAL A 105 8.91 0.51 0.73
CA VAL A 105 9.16 -0.91 0.93
C VAL A 105 8.87 -1.69 -0.37
N ALA A 106 7.77 -1.40 -1.05
CA ALA A 106 7.40 -2.08 -2.28
C ALA A 106 8.41 -1.84 -3.43
N ALA A 107 9.04 -0.67 -3.49
CA ALA A 107 10.06 -0.34 -4.47
C ALA A 107 11.29 -1.27 -4.40
N ILE A 108 11.58 -1.86 -3.23
CA ILE A 108 12.67 -2.85 -3.05
C ILE A 108 12.38 -4.14 -3.84
N PHE A 109 11.10 -4.44 -4.08
CA PHE A 109 10.67 -5.65 -4.78
C PHE A 109 10.48 -5.45 -6.29
N LEU A 110 10.83 -4.28 -6.84
CA LEU A 110 10.78 -4.06 -8.29
C LEU A 110 11.69 -5.08 -9.00
N ASN A 111 11.19 -5.67 -10.09
CA ASN A 111 11.89 -6.72 -10.86
C ASN A 111 12.19 -8.01 -10.08
N VAL A 112 11.54 -8.24 -8.93
CA VAL A 112 11.64 -9.51 -8.19
C VAL A 112 10.52 -10.46 -8.63
N LYS A 113 10.83 -11.75 -8.80
CA LYS A 113 9.81 -12.77 -9.13
C LYS A 113 8.77 -12.86 -8.01
N GLY A 114 7.49 -12.77 -8.36
CA GLY A 114 6.39 -12.80 -7.39
C GLY A 114 6.25 -11.53 -6.55
N CYS A 115 6.81 -10.40 -6.98
CA CYS A 115 6.82 -9.14 -6.24
C CYS A 115 5.42 -8.71 -5.76
N ARG A 116 4.37 -8.88 -6.60
CA ARG A 116 2.98 -8.62 -6.22
C ARG A 116 2.55 -9.37 -4.97
N HIS A 117 2.88 -10.66 -4.88
CA HIS A 117 2.49 -11.51 -3.76
C HIS A 117 3.25 -11.10 -2.50
N TRP A 118 4.55 -10.81 -2.61
CA TRP A 118 5.36 -10.33 -1.48
C TRP A 118 4.82 -9.02 -0.91
N VAL A 119 4.59 -8.01 -1.76
CA VAL A 119 4.06 -6.71 -1.32
C VAL A 119 2.68 -6.85 -0.70
N PHE A 120 1.80 -7.67 -1.29
CA PHE A 120 0.48 -7.91 -0.75
C PHE A 120 0.53 -8.58 0.64
N TRP A 121 1.31 -9.65 0.80
CA TRP A 121 1.40 -10.37 2.07
C TRP A 121 2.12 -9.57 3.15
N LEU A 122 3.17 -8.84 2.80
CA LEU A 122 3.87 -7.95 3.74
C LEU A 122 2.95 -6.81 4.20
N GLY A 123 2.18 -6.21 3.29
CA GLY A 123 1.17 -5.21 3.63
C GLY A 123 0.05 -5.78 4.50
N THR A 124 -0.37 -7.02 4.26
CA THR A 124 -1.36 -7.73 5.09
C THR A 124 -0.82 -8.01 6.49
N LEU A 125 0.44 -8.45 6.60
CA LEU A 125 1.10 -8.62 7.89
C LEU A 125 1.18 -7.29 8.66
N ALA A 126 1.53 -6.20 7.97
CA ALA A 126 1.55 -4.86 8.56
C ALA A 126 0.17 -4.42 9.06
N LEU A 127 -0.91 -4.72 8.32
CA LEU A 127 -2.29 -4.50 8.79
C LEU A 127 -2.54 -5.25 10.09
N LEU A 128 -2.25 -6.56 10.14
CA LEU A 128 -2.48 -7.40 11.32
C LEU A 128 -1.74 -6.87 12.55
N LEU A 129 -0.47 -6.48 12.37
CA LEU A 129 0.32 -5.85 13.43
C LEU A 129 -0.27 -4.49 13.86
N SER A 130 -0.74 -3.70 12.90
CA SER A 130 -1.34 -2.39 13.20
C SER A 130 -2.67 -2.50 13.95
N LEU A 131 -3.45 -3.57 13.70
CA LEU A 131 -4.70 -3.85 14.40
C LEU A 131 -4.50 -4.21 15.88
N ALA A 132 -3.29 -4.61 16.29
CA ALA A 132 -3.00 -4.80 17.71
C ALA A 132 -3.28 -3.51 18.50
N SER A 133 -2.91 -2.34 17.97
CA SER A 133 -3.07 -1.06 18.66
C SER A 133 -4.50 -0.74 19.10
N PRO A 134 -5.53 -0.79 18.22
CA PRO A 134 -6.92 -0.58 18.64
C PRO A 134 -7.51 -1.76 19.42
N LEU A 135 -7.06 -3.01 19.19
CA LEU A 135 -7.66 -4.19 19.80
C LEU A 135 -7.14 -4.48 21.21
N THR A 136 -5.91 -4.09 21.53
CA THR A 136 -5.28 -4.30 22.85
C THR A 136 -5.43 -3.09 23.77
N GLN A 137 -6.36 -2.18 23.49
CA GLN A 137 -6.68 -1.07 24.40
C GLN A 137 -7.28 -1.59 25.73
N PRO A 138 -7.05 -0.90 26.86
CA PRO A 138 -7.62 -1.28 28.14
C PRO A 138 -9.14 -1.10 28.18
N ASP A 139 -9.82 -1.78 29.10
CA ASP A 139 -11.29 -1.78 29.25
C ASP A 139 -11.91 -0.39 29.49
N SER A 140 -11.09 0.59 29.89
CA SER A 140 -11.50 1.99 29.98
C SER A 140 -11.80 2.63 28.62
N VAL A 141 -11.32 2.06 27.51
CA VAL A 141 -11.60 2.54 26.14
C VAL A 141 -12.84 1.84 25.60
N PRO A 142 -13.91 2.61 25.24
CA PRO A 142 -15.13 2.05 24.67
C PRO A 142 -14.89 1.23 23.40
N TRP A 143 -15.63 0.12 23.25
CA TRP A 143 -15.55 -0.73 22.06
C TRP A 143 -15.90 0.00 20.76
N SER A 144 -16.77 1.00 20.80
CA SER A 144 -17.08 1.85 19.65
C SER A 144 -15.82 2.52 19.08
N THR A 145 -15.00 3.13 19.94
CA THR A 145 -13.71 3.72 19.55
C THR A 145 -12.79 2.68 18.93
N ARG A 146 -12.66 1.50 19.55
CA ARG A 146 -11.82 0.41 19.04
C ARG A 146 -12.24 -0.05 17.66
N ILE A 147 -13.55 -0.22 17.44
CA ILE A 147 -14.14 -0.64 16.16
C ILE A 147 -13.87 0.42 15.08
N TRP A 148 -14.16 1.70 15.35
CA TRP A 148 -13.95 2.76 14.36
C TRP A 148 -12.47 2.93 13.99
N LEU A 149 -11.56 2.82 14.96
CA LEU A 149 -10.13 2.81 14.68
C LEU A 149 -9.75 1.60 13.82
N ALA A 150 -10.18 0.39 14.20
CA ALA A 150 -9.91 -0.82 13.42
C ALA A 150 -10.44 -0.71 11.97
N VAL A 151 -11.61 -0.11 11.76
CA VAL A 151 -12.16 0.18 10.43
C VAL A 151 -11.21 1.08 9.64
N MET A 152 -10.67 2.15 10.23
CA MET A 152 -9.69 3.02 9.55
C MET A 152 -8.43 2.27 9.12
N HIS A 153 -7.94 1.33 9.94
CA HIS A 153 -6.81 0.46 9.58
C HIS A 153 -7.14 -0.42 8.37
N VAL A 154 -8.29 -1.10 8.40
CA VAL A 154 -8.74 -1.98 7.31
C VAL A 154 -8.96 -1.19 6.03
N VAL A 155 -9.61 -0.03 6.10
CA VAL A 155 -9.86 0.84 4.94
C VAL A 155 -8.55 1.34 4.34
N THR A 156 -7.60 1.76 5.17
CA THR A 156 -6.27 2.16 4.71
C THR A 156 -5.58 1.02 3.96
N TRP A 157 -5.64 -0.21 4.51
CA TRP A 157 -5.09 -1.39 3.84
C TRP A 157 -5.79 -1.66 2.51
N VAL A 158 -7.13 -1.67 2.46
CA VAL A 158 -7.92 -1.95 1.24
C VAL A 158 -7.57 -0.96 0.12
N ILE A 159 -7.36 0.32 0.46
CA ILE A 159 -7.06 1.37 -0.52
C ILE A 159 -5.60 1.31 -0.97
N VAL A 160 -4.66 1.14 -0.04
CA VAL A 160 -3.22 1.28 -0.32
C VAL A 160 -2.61 -0.02 -0.83
N VAL A 161 -2.77 -1.13 -0.10
CA VAL A 161 -1.95 -2.33 -0.32
C VAL A 161 -2.24 -3.01 -1.66
N PRO A 162 -3.50 -3.27 -2.05
CA PRO A 162 -3.79 -3.87 -3.35
C PRO A 162 -3.30 -3.03 -4.53
N GLN A 163 -3.40 -1.70 -4.43
CA GLN A 163 -3.01 -0.78 -5.51
C GLN A 163 -1.49 -0.73 -5.67
N VAL A 164 -0.75 -0.58 -4.57
CA VAL A 164 0.72 -0.61 -4.60
C VAL A 164 1.22 -1.99 -5.06
N ALA A 165 0.63 -3.08 -4.57
CA ALA A 165 0.98 -4.44 -4.99
C ALA A 165 0.70 -4.68 -6.47
N ARG A 166 -0.38 -4.12 -7.01
CA ARG A 166 -0.67 -4.16 -8.46
C ARG A 166 0.42 -3.44 -9.25
N VAL A 167 0.73 -2.19 -8.90
CA VAL A 167 1.73 -1.39 -9.61
C VAL A 167 3.10 -2.06 -9.58
N VAL A 168 3.53 -2.60 -8.45
CA VAL A 168 4.80 -3.34 -8.38
C VAL A 168 4.74 -4.66 -9.16
N GLY A 169 3.59 -5.33 -9.15
CA GLY A 169 3.35 -6.58 -9.88
C GLY A 169 3.58 -6.48 -11.38
N ASP A 170 3.32 -5.32 -11.97
CA ASP A 170 3.55 -5.07 -13.40
C ASP A 170 5.06 -5.05 -13.74
N SER A 171 5.96 -5.05 -12.74
CA SER A 171 7.42 -5.20 -12.92
C SER A 171 7.91 -6.66 -12.79
N ASP A 172 7.04 -7.64 -12.55
CA ASP A 172 7.46 -9.02 -12.33
C ASP A 172 8.23 -9.55 -13.56
N PRO A 173 9.43 -10.15 -13.37
CA PRO A 173 10.18 -10.78 -14.45
C PRO A 173 9.38 -11.82 -15.23
N ARG A 174 8.37 -12.49 -14.64
CA ARG A 174 7.52 -13.45 -15.37
C ARG A 174 6.53 -12.77 -16.31
N VAL A 175 6.08 -11.56 -15.94
CA VAL A 175 5.20 -10.73 -16.76
C VAL A 175 6.00 -10.04 -17.88
N THR A 176 7.27 -9.75 -17.60
CA THR A 176 8.20 -9.09 -18.54
C THR A 176 9.14 -10.07 -19.26
N ALA A 177 9.12 -11.37 -18.95
CA ALA A 177 10.06 -12.39 -19.45
C ALA A 177 10.02 -12.59 -20.96
N GLY A 178 8.92 -12.22 -21.63
CA GLY A 178 8.85 -12.21 -23.10
C GLY A 178 9.84 -11.26 -23.78
N TYR A 179 10.62 -10.50 -23.02
CA TYR A 179 11.62 -9.55 -23.48
C TYR A 179 13.07 -9.92 -23.12
N ARG A 180 13.32 -11.03 -22.40
CA ARG A 180 14.67 -11.40 -21.94
C ARG A 180 15.02 -12.82 -22.36
N GLU A 181 15.52 -12.96 -23.58
CA GLU A 181 16.50 -13.99 -23.90
C GLU A 181 17.75 -13.30 -24.46
N ASP A 182 18.76 -13.17 -23.58
CA ASP A 182 20.19 -13.11 -23.91
C ASP A 182 20.87 -14.26 -23.15
#